data_AF-A0A7W4CMH7-F1
#
_entry.id   AF-A0A7W4CMH7-F1
#
_cell.length_a   1.000
_cell.length_b   1.000
_cell.length_c   1.000
_cell.angle_alpha   90.00
_cell.angle_beta   90.00
_cell.angle_gamma   90.00
#
_symmetry.space_group_name_H-M   'P 1'
#
loop_
_entity.id
_entity.type
_entity.pdbx_description
1 polymer ?
#
loop_
_entity_poly.entity_id
_entity_poly.type
_entity_poly.pdbx_seq_one_letter_code
_entity_poly.pdbx_strand_id
1 'polypeptide(L)'
;MKINPVAAPSLDGLATETIRLRRELHEMAHAVYVGGNIRDFGFAARTLGRLAERQPFDSRDTASFQALRGIIDTDLSREVVGTERRFVETRYDNDGQHGEVREIPVYSARGETLLRLQETLNSFLAARDAALDRIAADRALMQLLRT
;
A
#
# COMPACT_ATOMS: atom_id res chain seq x y z
N MET A 1 -24.12 -10.95 -20.15
CA MET A 1 -23.18 -10.04 -19.46
C MET A 1 -21.78 -10.32 -20.01
N LYS A 2 -21.25 -9.46 -20.88
CA LYS A 2 -19.88 -9.61 -21.41
C LYS A 2 -18.93 -9.07 -20.35
N ILE A 3 -18.17 -9.95 -19.71
CA ILE A 3 -17.06 -9.55 -18.85
C ILE A 3 -15.99 -9.03 -19.80
N ASN A 4 -15.85 -7.72 -19.95
CA ASN A 4 -14.66 -7.17 -20.58
C ASN A 4 -13.50 -7.55 -19.66
N PRO A 5 -12.50 -8.32 -20.12
CA PRO A 5 -11.31 -8.53 -19.31
C PRO A 5 -10.70 -7.14 -19.11
N VAL A 6 -10.60 -6.71 -17.84
CA VAL A 6 -9.77 -5.57 -17.48
C VAL A 6 -8.40 -5.89 -18.04
N ALA A 7 -7.97 -5.17 -19.08
CA ALA A 7 -6.67 -5.38 -19.68
C ALA A 7 -5.63 -5.26 -18.55
N ALA A 8 -4.78 -6.28 -18.41
CA ALA A 8 -3.72 -6.24 -17.41
C ALA A 8 -2.94 -4.92 -17.58
N PRO A 9 -2.70 -4.18 -16.50
CA PRO A 9 -2.08 -2.87 -16.59
C PRO A 9 -0.71 -2.99 -17.29
N SER A 10 -0.45 -2.07 -18.23
CA SER A 10 0.82 -2.04 -18.95
C SER A 10 1.97 -1.76 -17.99
N LEU A 11 3.19 -2.19 -18.34
CA LEU A 11 4.39 -1.91 -17.53
C LEU A 11 4.57 -0.40 -17.32
N ASP A 12 4.35 0.41 -18.36
CA ASP A 12 4.41 1.87 -18.28
C ASP A 12 3.34 2.46 -17.33
N GLY A 13 2.15 1.86 -17.32
CA GLY A 13 1.07 2.24 -16.40
C GLY A 13 1.42 1.92 -14.94
N LEU A 14 1.93 0.71 -14.69
CA LEU A 14 2.39 0.28 -13.36
C LEU A 14 3.56 1.15 -12.87
N ALA A 15 4.51 1.47 -13.76
CA ALA A 15 5.65 2.31 -13.42
C ALA A 15 5.22 3.75 -13.07
N THR A 16 4.31 4.32 -13.87
CA THR A 16 3.75 5.65 -13.63
C THR A 16 3.01 5.70 -12.29
N GLU A 17 2.16 4.70 -12.03
CA GLU A 17 1.39 4.61 -10.79
C GLU A 17 2.30 4.44 -9.56
N THR A 18 3.33 3.59 -9.68
CA THR A 18 4.36 3.42 -8.64
C THR A 18 5.04 4.75 -8.32
N ILE A 19 5.41 5.55 -9.33
CA ILE A 19 6.06 6.87 -9.14
C ILE A 19 5.09 7.88 -8.52
N ARG A 20 3.81 7.86 -8.91
CA ARG A 20 2.77 8.74 -8.35
C ARG A 20 2.58 8.47 -6.86
N LEU A 21 2.29 7.21 -6.49
CA LEU A 21 2.08 6.78 -5.10
C LEU A 21 3.31 7.05 -4.22
N ARG A 22 4.52 6.89 -4.78
CA ARG A 22 5.78 7.21 -4.12
C ARG A 22 5.88 8.68 -3.71
N ARG A 23 5.44 9.61 -4.56
CA ARG A 23 5.43 11.05 -4.23
C ARG A 23 4.43 11.36 -3.13
N GLU A 24 3.23 10.80 -3.26
CA GLU A 24 2.15 10.94 -2.29
C GLU A 24 2.57 10.45 -0.89
N LEU A 25 3.22 9.27 -0.82
CA LEU A 25 3.80 8.73 0.42
C LEU A 25 4.80 9.67 1.09
N HIS A 26 5.68 10.28 0.30
CA HIS A 26 6.68 11.19 0.82
C HIS A 26 6.05 12.44 1.44
N GLU A 27 5.06 13.03 0.77
CA GLU A 27 4.32 14.21 1.24
C GLU A 27 3.53 13.90 2.51
N MET A 28 2.77 12.79 2.53
CA MET A 28 1.98 12.40 3.71
C MET A 28 2.83 12.05 4.92
N ALA A 29 3.95 11.34 4.72
CA ALA A 29 4.81 10.95 5.83
C ALA A 29 5.44 12.16 6.55
N HIS A 30 5.78 13.21 5.80
CA HIS A 30 6.28 14.45 6.39
C HIS A 30 5.20 15.14 7.26
N ALA A 31 3.92 14.98 6.92
CA ALA A 31 2.83 15.64 7.64
C ALA A 31 2.44 14.96 8.97
N VAL A 32 2.69 13.65 9.15
CA VAL A 32 2.05 12.84 10.21
C VAL A 32 2.96 12.49 11.40
N TYR A 33 4.27 12.73 11.29
CA TYR A 33 5.28 12.34 12.30
C TYR A 33 5.13 10.87 12.73
N VAL A 34 5.66 9.96 11.92
CA VAL A 34 5.53 8.50 12.09
C VAL A 34 6.56 7.97 13.10
N GLY A 35 6.17 7.04 13.98
CA GLY A 35 7.05 6.22 14.80
C GLY A 35 7.07 6.53 16.29
N GLY A 36 6.44 7.61 16.74
CA GLY A 36 6.28 7.95 18.17
C GLY A 36 7.56 8.13 19.00
N ASN A 37 8.74 7.86 18.44
CA ASN A 37 10.07 8.05 19.02
C ASN A 37 11.08 8.44 17.93
N ILE A 38 12.22 9.00 18.35
CA ILE A 38 13.22 9.55 17.43
C ILE A 38 13.86 8.50 16.50
N ARG A 39 13.98 7.25 16.96
CA ARG A 39 14.60 6.17 16.18
C ARG A 39 13.68 5.75 15.05
N ASP A 40 12.42 5.47 15.36
CA ASP A 40 11.43 5.01 14.39
C ASP A 40 11.01 6.12 13.44
N PHE A 41 10.94 7.37 13.94
CA PHE A 41 10.79 8.54 13.09
C PHE A 41 11.95 8.70 12.12
N GLY A 42 13.19 8.63 12.61
CA GLY A 42 14.37 8.70 11.74
C GLY A 42 14.45 7.56 10.73
N PHE A 43 14.01 6.35 11.11
CA PHE A 43 13.91 5.22 10.20
C PHE A 43 12.83 5.44 9.13
N ALA A 44 11.61 5.81 9.54
CA ALA A 44 10.49 6.06 8.63
C ALA A 44 10.84 7.16 7.64
N ALA A 45 11.35 8.30 8.12
CA ALA A 45 11.76 9.42 7.29
C ALA A 45 12.85 9.02 6.28
N ARG A 46 13.87 8.23 6.67
CA ARG A 46 14.90 7.75 5.73
C ARG A 46 14.35 6.76 4.72
N THR A 47 13.50 5.83 5.13
CA THR A 47 12.90 4.82 4.23
C THR A 47 12.00 5.49 3.20
N LEU A 48 11.20 6.47 3.62
CA LEU A 48 10.33 7.28 2.75
C LEU A 48 11.12 8.31 1.93
N GLY A 49 12.26 8.81 2.43
CA GLY A 49 13.17 9.67 1.67
C GLY A 49 13.88 8.90 0.55
N ARG A 50 14.31 7.67 0.81
CA ARG A 50 14.89 6.78 -0.22
C ARG A 50 13.92 6.51 -1.36
N LEU A 51 12.63 6.36 -1.04
CA LEU A 51 11.59 6.27 -2.07
C LEU A 51 11.60 7.50 -2.99
N ALA A 52 11.71 8.72 -2.47
CA ALA A 52 11.74 9.93 -3.30
C ALA A 52 12.99 10.04 -4.19
N GLU A 53 14.14 9.55 -3.73
CA GLU A 53 15.42 9.79 -4.40
C GLU A 53 15.95 8.61 -5.23
N ARG A 54 15.61 7.35 -4.92
CA ARG A 54 16.31 6.18 -5.49
C ARG A 54 15.39 5.00 -5.75
N GLN A 55 15.40 4.54 -7.00
CA GLN A 55 15.01 3.20 -7.48
C GLN A 55 13.80 2.55 -6.76
N PRO A 56 12.55 2.93 -7.08
CA PRO A 56 11.36 2.34 -6.45
C PRO A 56 11.24 0.82 -6.64
N PHE A 57 11.98 0.24 -7.59
CA PHE A 57 12.02 -1.18 -7.91
C PHE A 57 13.23 -1.92 -7.30
N ASP A 58 14.02 -1.32 -6.41
CA ASP A 58 15.11 -2.04 -5.74
C ASP A 58 14.54 -3.11 -4.79
N SER A 59 14.78 -4.38 -5.12
CA SER A 59 14.34 -5.54 -4.33
C SER A 59 14.90 -5.56 -2.91
N ARG A 60 16.04 -4.89 -2.66
CA ARG A 60 16.69 -4.84 -1.34
C ARG A 60 15.91 -4.04 -0.31
N ASP A 61 14.99 -3.17 -0.75
CA ASP A 61 14.20 -2.32 0.14
C ASP A 61 12.92 -2.99 0.67
N THR A 62 12.59 -4.21 0.21
CA THR A 62 11.37 -4.93 0.64
C THR A 62 11.30 -5.09 2.16
N ALA A 63 12.40 -5.47 2.82
CA ALA A 63 12.44 -5.60 4.28
C ALA A 63 12.21 -4.25 5.00
N SER A 64 12.73 -3.16 4.43
CA SER A 64 12.56 -1.80 4.95
C SER A 64 11.09 -1.36 4.88
N PHE A 65 10.38 -1.70 3.80
CA PHE A 65 8.95 -1.39 3.66
C PHE A 65 8.07 -2.19 4.62
N GLN A 66 8.40 -3.46 4.85
CA GLN A 66 7.70 -4.27 5.87
C GLN A 66 7.89 -3.70 7.27
N ALA A 67 9.12 -3.28 7.61
CA ALA A 67 9.39 -2.60 8.87
C ALA A 67 8.62 -1.27 9.00
N LEU A 68 8.57 -0.48 7.93
CA LEU A 68 7.78 0.76 7.89
C LEU A 68 6.28 0.49 8.11
N ARG A 69 5.73 -0.54 7.48
CA ARG A 69 4.33 -0.95 7.70
C ARG A 69 4.09 -1.27 9.18
N GLY A 70 4.97 -2.06 9.80
CA GLY A 70 4.86 -2.38 11.22
C GLY A 70 4.90 -1.16 12.16
N ILE A 71 5.69 -0.14 11.82
CA ILE A 71 5.71 1.13 12.56
C ILE A 71 4.37 1.86 12.41
N ILE A 72 3.83 1.95 11.19
CA ILE A 72 2.53 2.59 10.93
C ILE A 72 1.41 1.84 11.65
N ASP A 73 1.40 0.50 11.60
CA ASP A 73 0.42 -0.35 12.30
C ASP A 73 0.44 -0.10 13.81
N THR A 74 1.64 -0.01 14.38
CA THR A 74 1.83 0.27 15.81
C THR A 74 1.30 1.67 16.16
N ASP A 75 1.63 2.69 15.39
CA ASP A 75 1.14 4.04 15.59
C ASP A 75 -0.39 4.12 15.43
N LEU A 76 -0.94 3.47 14.41
CA LEU A 76 -2.38 3.45 14.12
C LEU A 76 -3.16 2.79 15.26
N SER A 77 -2.63 1.70 15.85
CA SER A 77 -3.25 1.03 17.00
C SER A 77 -3.38 1.93 18.23
N ARG A 78 -2.48 2.91 18.38
CA ARG A 78 -2.50 3.90 19.48
C ARG A 78 -3.47 5.04 19.23
N GLU A 79 -3.93 5.21 17.99
CA GLU A 79 -4.84 6.29 17.59
C GLU A 79 -6.30 5.83 17.55
N VAL A 80 -6.61 4.62 18.00
CA VAL A 80 -8.00 4.13 18.14
C VAL A 80 -8.66 4.85 19.31
N VAL A 81 -9.71 5.63 19.03
CA VAL A 81 -10.49 6.38 20.03
C VAL A 81 -11.79 5.65 20.42
N GLY A 82 -12.16 4.61 19.67
CA GLY A 82 -13.33 3.78 19.96
C GLY A 82 -13.53 2.70 18.90
N THR A 83 -14.65 2.01 18.99
CA THR A 83 -15.08 1.02 17.99
C THR A 83 -16.53 1.27 17.62
N GLU A 84 -16.85 1.09 16.33
CA GLU A 84 -18.20 1.21 15.80
C GLU A 84 -18.61 -0.12 15.17
N ARG A 85 -19.86 -0.54 15.41
CA ARG A 85 -20.43 -1.73 14.76
C ARG A 85 -20.99 -1.31 13.41
N ARG A 86 -20.34 -1.73 12.32
CA ARG A 86 -20.83 -1.48 10.96
C ARG A 86 -21.21 -2.79 10.28
N PHE A 87 -22.32 -2.75 9.56
CA PHE A 87 -22.68 -3.82 8.65
C PHE A 87 -21.75 -3.75 7.43
N VAL A 88 -21.01 -4.81 7.18
CA VAL A 88 -20.13 -4.96 6.03
C VAL A 88 -20.76 -5.97 5.10
N GLU A 89 -21.12 -5.52 3.90
CA GLU A 89 -21.62 -6.40 2.85
C GLU A 89 -20.51 -7.36 2.44
N THR A 90 -20.80 -8.66 2.50
CA THR A 90 -19.87 -9.72 2.11
C THR A 90 -20.32 -10.43 0.85
N ARG A 91 -21.62 -10.43 0.56
CA ARG A 91 -22.21 -11.09 -0.60
C ARG A 91 -23.55 -10.48 -0.97
N TYR A 92 -23.89 -10.56 -2.24
CA TYR A 92 -25.22 -10.25 -2.76
C TYR A 92 -25.72 -11.43 -3.57
N ASP A 93 -26.92 -11.93 -3.28
CA ASP A 93 -27.56 -12.98 -4.08
C ASP A 93 -29.08 -12.76 -4.20
N ASN A 94 -29.82 -13.77 -4.66
CA ASN A 94 -31.25 -13.66 -4.96
C ASN A 94 -32.10 -13.37 -3.72
N ASP A 95 -31.60 -13.65 -2.51
CA ASP A 95 -32.27 -13.35 -1.24
C ASP A 95 -31.89 -11.97 -0.69
N GLY A 96 -31.04 -11.22 -1.41
CA GLY A 96 -30.66 -9.85 -1.13
C GLY A 96 -29.22 -9.72 -0.63
N GLN A 97 -29.00 -8.67 0.17
CA GLN A 97 -27.69 -8.30 0.68
C GLN A 97 -27.34 -9.15 1.91
N HIS A 98 -26.28 -9.94 1.80
CA HIS A 98 -25.68 -10.66 2.91
C HIS A 98 -24.46 -9.89 3.41
N GLY A 99 -24.36 -9.78 4.72
CA GLY A 99 -23.24 -9.12 5.37
C GLY A 99 -23.12 -9.54 6.81
N GLU A 100 -22.01 -9.13 7.41
CA GLU A 100 -21.73 -9.37 8.81
C GLU A 100 -21.51 -8.03 9.52
N VAL A 101 -21.95 -7.96 10.77
CA VAL A 101 -21.67 -6.80 11.62
C VAL A 101 -20.25 -6.97 12.14
N ARG A 102 -19.36 -6.08 11.71
CA ARG A 102 -17.98 -6.02 12.20
C ARG A 102 -17.79 -4.85 13.14
N GLU A 103 -16.93 -5.05 14.13
CA GLU A 103 -16.39 -3.94 14.92
C GLU A 103 -15.25 -3.30 14.13
N ILE A 104 -15.42 -2.02 13.81
CA ILE A 104 -14.46 -1.24 13.05
C ILE A 104 -13.85 -0.20 14.00
N PRO A 105 -12.51 -0.08 14.08
CA PRO A 105 -11.88 0.96 14.88
C PRO A 105 -12.25 2.35 14.35
N VAL A 106 -12.57 3.25 15.28
CA VAL A 106 -12.71 4.68 15.01
C VAL A 106 -11.40 5.34 15.41
N TYR A 107 -10.81 6.10 14.49
CA TYR A 107 -9.50 6.70 14.67
C TYR A 107 -9.60 8.18 15.05
N SER A 108 -8.57 8.69 15.73
CA SER A 108 -8.34 10.12 15.88
C SER A 108 -8.07 10.79 14.52
N ALA A 109 -8.07 12.12 14.45
CA ALA A 109 -7.70 12.84 13.22
C ALA A 109 -6.27 12.49 12.73
N ARG A 110 -5.33 12.23 13.66
CA ARG A 110 -4.00 11.74 13.31
C ARG A 110 -4.08 10.30 12.80
N GLY A 111 -4.86 9.45 13.46
CA GLY A 111 -5.09 8.06 13.04
C GLY A 111 -5.70 7.95 11.64
N GLU A 112 -6.65 8.80 11.28
CA GLU A 112 -7.21 8.88 9.91
C GLU A 112 -6.17 9.25 8.86
N THR A 113 -5.14 10.01 9.25
CA THR A 113 -4.04 10.35 8.33
C THR A 113 -3.02 9.23 8.25
N LEU A 114 -2.76 8.51 9.36
CA LEU A 114 -1.96 7.28 9.37
C LEU A 114 -2.62 6.15 8.56
N LEU A 115 -3.95 6.01 8.64
CA LEU A 115 -4.71 5.03 7.87
C LEU A 115 -4.55 5.28 6.37
N ARG A 116 -4.74 6.53 5.93
CA ARG A 116 -4.49 6.92 4.54
C ARG A 116 -3.05 6.67 4.11
N LEU A 117 -2.07 6.99 4.95
CA LEU A 117 -0.67 6.69 4.68
C LEU A 117 -0.43 5.17 4.50
N GLN A 118 -1.06 4.34 5.32
CA GLN A 118 -0.99 2.88 5.25
C GLN A 118 -1.61 2.36 3.95
N GLU A 119 -2.79 2.86 3.57
CA GLU A 119 -3.50 2.50 2.33
C GLU A 119 -2.66 2.85 1.10
N THR A 120 -2.07 4.04 1.06
CA THR A 120 -1.17 4.46 -0.02
C THR A 120 0.10 3.60 -0.03
N LEU A 121 0.65 3.21 1.13
CA LEU A 121 1.82 2.33 1.20
C LEU A 121 1.50 0.94 0.63
N ASN A 122 0.36 0.38 1.00
CA ASN A 122 -0.09 -0.91 0.49
C ASN A 122 -0.31 -0.86 -1.03
N SER A 123 -0.93 0.21 -1.53
CA SER A 123 -1.14 0.43 -2.97
C SER A 123 0.19 0.55 -3.71
N PHE A 124 1.15 1.28 -3.15
CA PHE A 124 2.50 1.42 -3.71
C PHE A 124 3.20 0.06 -3.82
N LEU A 125 3.17 -0.74 -2.76
CA LEU A 125 3.79 -2.06 -2.74
C LEU A 125 3.15 -2.99 -3.77
N ALA A 126 1.82 -2.99 -3.88
CA ALA A 126 1.11 -3.78 -4.89
C ALA A 126 1.48 -3.39 -6.32
N ALA A 127 1.52 -2.08 -6.62
CA ALA A 127 1.91 -1.58 -7.94
C ALA A 127 3.37 -1.92 -8.29
N ARG A 128 4.27 -1.79 -7.30
CA ARG A 128 5.68 -2.14 -7.43
C ARG A 128 5.87 -3.63 -7.72
N ASP A 129 5.22 -4.49 -6.94
CA ASP A 129 5.37 -5.94 -7.06
C ASP A 129 4.80 -6.42 -8.41
N ALA A 130 3.66 -5.89 -8.83
CA ALA A 130 3.11 -6.15 -10.17
C ALA A 130 4.07 -5.72 -11.31
N ALA A 131 4.75 -4.58 -11.16
CA ALA A 131 5.73 -4.13 -12.14
C ALA A 131 6.96 -5.05 -12.20
N LEU A 132 7.47 -5.47 -11.04
CA LEU A 132 8.61 -6.39 -10.93
C LEU A 132 8.27 -7.76 -11.53
N ASP A 133 7.08 -8.29 -11.24
CA ASP A 133 6.59 -9.55 -11.79
C ASP A 133 6.47 -9.47 -13.32
N ARG A 134 5.96 -8.35 -13.85
CA ARG A 134 5.86 -8.14 -15.30
C ARG A 134 7.24 -8.12 -15.97
N ILE A 135 8.21 -7.43 -15.36
CA ILE A 135 9.60 -7.40 -15.86
C ILE A 135 10.22 -8.81 -15.84
N ALA A 136 9.98 -9.58 -14.78
CA ALA A 136 10.48 -10.95 -14.67
C ALA A 136 9.86 -11.86 -15.74
N ALA A 137 8.56 -11.75 -15.98
CA ALA A 137 7.85 -12.49 -17.02
C ALA A 137 8.36 -12.15 -18.42
N ASP A 138 8.51 -10.86 -18.75
CA ASP A 138 9.03 -10.43 -20.05
C ASP A 138 10.46 -10.95 -20.29
N ARG A 139 11.32 -10.97 -19.26
CA ARG A 139 12.66 -11.57 -19.34
C ARG A 139 12.63 -13.08 -19.57
N ALA A 140 11.76 -13.80 -18.86
CA ALA A 140 11.62 -15.24 -19.02
C ALA A 140 11.16 -15.61 -20.44
N LEU A 141 10.20 -14.85 -20.99
CA LEU A 141 9.74 -15.03 -22.39
C LEU A 141 10.87 -14.78 -23.38
N MET A 142 11.66 -13.72 -23.20
CA MET A 142 12.81 -13.44 -24.07
C MET A 142 13.88 -14.54 -24.02
N GLN A 143 14.06 -15.20 -22.87
CA GLN A 143 14.96 -16.34 -22.74
C GLN A 143 14.43 -17.57 -23.49
N LEU A 144 13.13 -17.87 -23.35
CA LEU A 144 12.48 -18.98 -24.04
C LEU A 144 12.47 -18.83 -25.57
N LEU A 145 12.33 -17.61 -26.08
CA LEU A 145 12.35 -17.33 -27.52
C LEU A 145 13.76 -17.28 -28.13
N ARG A 146 14.80 -17.30 -27.30
CA ARG A 146 16.21 -17.36 -27.73
C ARG A 146 16.77 -18.78 -27.81
N THR A 147 16.09 -19.75 -27.21
CA THR A 147 16.33 -21.20 -27.35
C THR A 147 15.60 -21.74 -28.56
#